data_AF-A0A8C5NVE4-F1
#
_entry.id   AF-A0A8C5NVE4-F1
#
_cell.length_a   1.000
_cell.length_b   1.000
_cell.length_c   1.000
_cell.angle_alpha   90.00
_cell.angle_beta   90.00
_cell.angle_gamma   90.00
#
_symmetry.space_group_name_H-M   'P 1'
#
loop_
_entity.id
_entity.type
_entity.pdbx_description
1 polymer ?
#
loop_
_entity_poly.entity_id
_entity_poly.type
_entity_poly.pdbx_seq_one_letter_code
_entity_poly.pdbx_strand_id
1 'polypeptide(L)'
;MGTEIKRYKTITYVKLKQKRVCVECLPLIIFLRNRLKYALTGDEVKKICMQRFITIDGKVRTDITYPAGFMDVISIDKTGENFRLIYDTKGPCAVHRITPEEAKYKLYKVRKIFVVNDTIQIDLETGKITEFIKFDTGNLCMVTGGANLGRIGAITNRERHPGSFDVVHVKDANGNSFATRLIGKGNKAWISLPRGKGIRLTIAEERDKRLAAKRSSG
;
A
#
# COMPACT_ATOMS: atom_id res chain seq x y z
N MET A 1 -5.78 8.59 -36.91
CA MET A 1 -5.82 9.73 -35.96
C MET A 1 -5.75 9.13 -34.55
N GLY A 2 -4.60 8.99 -33.90
CA GLY A 2 -3.42 9.86 -33.97
C GLY A 2 -3.42 10.86 -32.81
N THR A 3 -3.83 10.44 -31.60
CA THR A 3 -3.86 11.31 -30.42
C THR A 3 -2.45 11.61 -29.93
N GLU A 4 -1.96 12.79 -30.29
CA GLU A 4 -0.66 13.30 -29.87
C GLU A 4 -0.52 13.33 -28.34
N ILE A 5 0.45 12.57 -27.83
CA ILE A 5 0.92 12.69 -26.47
C ILE A 5 1.69 14.01 -26.38
N LYS A 6 0.99 15.11 -26.05
CA LYS A 6 1.60 16.44 -25.93
C LYS A 6 2.70 16.43 -24.87
N ARG A 7 3.94 16.58 -25.34
CA ARG A 7 5.16 16.73 -24.54
C ARG A 7 5.04 17.93 -23.60
N TYR A 8 4.78 17.69 -22.32
CA TYR A 8 5.09 18.66 -21.27
C TYR A 8 6.51 18.38 -20.74
N LYS A 9 7.50 19.08 -21.32
CA LYS A 9 8.83 19.21 -20.72
C LYS A 9 8.70 19.84 -19.33
N THR A 10 9.61 19.48 -18.43
CA THR A 10 9.67 19.99 -17.04
C THR A 10 8.42 19.73 -16.21
N ILE A 11 8.12 18.45 -15.97
CA ILE A 11 7.62 18.07 -14.64
C ILE A 11 8.79 18.36 -13.67
N THR A 12 8.80 19.56 -13.09
CA THR A 12 9.65 19.89 -11.97
C THR A 12 9.49 18.79 -10.93
N TYR A 13 10.59 18.17 -10.50
CA TYR A 13 10.56 17.19 -9.42
C TYR A 13 10.08 17.87 -8.14
N VAL A 14 8.76 17.94 -7.95
CA VAL A 14 8.16 18.13 -6.64
C VAL A 14 8.46 16.84 -5.89
N LYS A 15 9.66 16.81 -5.33
CA LYS A 15 10.12 15.87 -4.31
C LYS A 15 9.23 16.12 -3.11
N LEU A 16 8.01 15.61 -3.20
CA LEU A 16 6.96 15.74 -2.20
C LEU A 16 7.60 15.31 -0.89
N LYS A 17 7.88 16.29 -0.02
CA LYS A 17 8.11 16.06 1.41
C LYS A 17 6.78 15.51 1.91
N GLN A 18 6.61 14.22 1.73
CA GLN A 18 5.41 13.49 2.11
C GLN A 18 5.42 13.51 3.63
N LYS A 19 4.71 14.49 4.22
CA LYS A 19 4.35 14.48 5.64
C LYS A 19 3.48 13.24 5.83
N ARG A 20 4.14 12.11 6.10
CA ARG A 20 3.50 10.84 6.45
C ARG A 20 2.88 11.05 7.83
N VAL A 21 1.59 10.81 7.95
CA VAL A 21 0.89 10.94 9.23
C VAL A 21 1.37 9.80 10.11
N CYS A 22 1.92 10.10 11.29
CA CYS A 22 2.62 9.12 12.12
C CYS A 22 1.74 7.92 12.53
N VAL A 23 0.42 8.10 12.57
CA VAL A 23 -0.59 7.07 12.90
C VAL A 23 -0.63 5.93 11.87
N GLU A 24 -0.22 6.17 10.63
CA GLU A 24 -0.30 5.22 9.50
C GLU A 24 1.07 4.62 9.10
N CYS A 25 2.14 4.92 9.83
CA CYS A 25 3.50 4.51 9.49
C CYS A 25 4.06 3.40 10.39
N LEU A 26 4.97 2.61 9.82
CA LEU A 26 5.74 1.58 10.52
C LEU A 26 7.21 2.03 10.53
N PRO A 27 7.78 2.45 11.68
CA PRO A 27 9.19 2.83 11.75
C PRO A 27 10.09 1.59 11.56
N LEU A 28 11.26 1.79 10.94
CA LEU A 28 12.19 0.71 10.59
C LEU A 28 12.56 -0.20 11.77
N ILE A 29 12.69 0.34 12.99
CA ILE A 29 12.91 -0.45 14.21
C ILE A 29 11.81 -1.50 14.48
N ILE A 30 10.52 -1.16 14.29
CA ILE A 30 9.41 -2.10 14.51
C ILE A 30 9.36 -3.12 13.37
N PHE A 31 9.69 -2.71 12.14
CA PHE A 31 9.78 -3.63 11.00
C PHE A 31 10.85 -4.72 11.21
N LEU A 32 12.09 -4.33 11.52
CA LEU A 32 13.21 -5.27 11.66
C LEU A 32 13.10 -6.15 12.91
N ARG A 33 12.75 -5.56 14.07
CA ARG A 33 12.68 -6.26 15.35
C ARG A 33 11.37 -7.04 15.53
N ASN A 34 10.22 -6.37 15.38
CA ASN A 34 8.93 -6.98 15.75
C ASN A 34 8.28 -7.78 14.60
N ARG A 35 8.49 -7.39 13.33
CA ARG A 35 7.87 -8.09 12.17
C ARG A 35 8.79 -9.16 11.59
N LEU A 36 10.04 -8.83 11.27
CA LEU A 36 11.00 -9.78 10.66
C LEU A 36 11.81 -10.60 11.67
N LYS A 37 11.98 -10.10 12.91
CA LYS A 37 12.81 -10.72 13.97
C LYS A 37 14.28 -10.93 13.57
N TYR A 38 14.81 -10.07 12.70
CA TYR A 38 16.24 -10.07 12.33
C TYR A 38 17.14 -9.44 13.41
N ALA A 39 16.54 -8.71 14.34
CA ALA A 39 17.18 -8.14 15.51
C ALA A 39 16.29 -8.39 16.73
N LEU A 40 16.90 -8.61 17.88
CA LEU A 40 16.27 -8.69 19.20
C LEU A 40 16.28 -7.31 19.87
N THR A 41 17.39 -6.58 19.77
CA THR A 41 17.61 -5.27 20.42
C THR A 41 17.57 -4.09 19.45
N GLY A 42 17.44 -2.87 19.99
CA GLY A 42 17.51 -1.64 19.19
C GLY A 42 18.92 -1.36 18.64
N ASP A 43 19.97 -1.78 19.34
CA ASP A 43 21.36 -1.59 18.91
C ASP A 43 21.77 -2.52 17.78
N GLU A 44 21.22 -3.74 17.72
CA GLU A 44 21.32 -4.60 16.54
C GLU A 44 20.67 -3.96 15.32
N VAL A 45 19.47 -3.37 15.46
CA VAL A 45 18.85 -2.59 14.36
C VAL A 45 19.76 -1.44 13.92
N LYS A 46 20.35 -0.71 14.87
CA LYS A 46 21.32 0.36 14.56
C LYS A 46 22.52 -0.16 13.76
N LYS A 47 23.08 -1.32 14.13
CA LYS A 47 24.17 -1.97 13.38
C LYS A 47 23.75 -2.33 11.95
N ILE A 48 22.57 -2.93 11.77
CA ILE A 48 22.03 -3.29 10.44
C ILE A 48 21.83 -2.04 9.56
N CYS A 49 21.20 -0.99 10.11
CA CYS A 49 20.98 0.26 9.37
C CYS A 49 22.30 0.97 9.01
N MET A 50 23.31 0.95 9.89
CA MET A 50 24.63 1.55 9.61
C MET A 50 25.42 0.80 8.53
N GLN A 51 25.17 -0.51 8.34
CA GLN A 51 25.74 -1.31 7.25
C GLN A 51 25.15 -0.98 5.87
N ARG A 52 24.13 -0.10 5.78
CA ARG A 52 23.54 0.39 4.52
C ARG A 52 22.85 -0.66 3.63
N PHE A 53 22.60 -1.88 4.13
CA PHE A 53 21.93 -2.97 3.40
C PHE A 53 20.41 -2.83 3.23
N ILE A 54 19.80 -1.75 3.74
CA ILE A 54 18.36 -1.52 3.68
C ILE A 54 18.08 -0.36 2.75
N THR A 55 17.33 -0.64 1.69
CA THR A 55 16.84 0.36 0.75
C THR A 55 15.32 0.50 0.89
N ILE A 56 14.83 1.74 0.86
CA ILE A 56 13.40 2.07 0.83
C ILE A 56 13.13 2.95 -0.39
N ASP A 57 12.19 2.57 -1.23
CA ASP A 57 11.89 3.22 -2.52
C ASP A 57 13.17 3.45 -3.36
N GLY A 58 14.02 2.41 -3.45
CA GLY A 58 15.30 2.43 -4.17
C GLY A 58 16.40 3.30 -3.53
N LYS A 59 16.24 3.74 -2.27
CA LYS A 59 17.19 4.64 -1.59
C LYS A 59 17.63 4.06 -0.26
N VAL A 60 18.95 3.94 -0.06
CA VAL A 60 19.55 3.52 1.22
C VAL A 60 19.04 4.39 2.36
N ARG A 61 18.57 3.77 3.45
CA ARG A 61 18.12 4.46 4.68
C ARG A 61 18.88 3.92 5.89
N THR A 62 19.58 4.82 6.57
CA THR A 62 20.30 4.53 7.83
C THR A 62 19.51 4.94 9.08
N ASP A 63 18.42 5.70 8.92
CA ASP A 63 17.61 6.23 10.01
C ASP A 63 16.66 5.16 10.57
N ILE A 64 16.82 4.86 11.86
CA ILE A 64 16.13 3.79 12.60
C ILE A 64 14.65 4.13 12.82
N THR A 65 14.32 5.42 12.97
CA THR A 65 12.96 5.91 13.19
C THR A 65 12.28 6.35 11.90
N TYR A 66 12.89 6.08 10.74
CA TYR A 66 12.34 6.41 9.43
C TYR A 66 10.91 5.85 9.27
N PRO A 67 9.89 6.69 9.05
CA PRO A 67 8.50 6.28 9.05
C PRO A 67 8.12 5.64 7.70
N ALA A 68 8.34 4.34 7.54
CA ALA A 68 7.93 3.63 6.33
C ALA A 68 6.39 3.59 6.23
N GLY A 69 5.84 3.89 5.05
CA GLY A 69 4.41 4.14 4.85
C GLY A 69 3.73 3.11 3.95
N PHE A 70 2.42 3.28 3.77
CA PHE A 70 1.62 2.52 2.81
C PHE A 70 2.22 2.55 1.39
N MET A 71 2.28 1.38 0.75
CA MET A 71 2.86 1.15 -0.57
C MET A 71 4.36 1.42 -0.69
N ASP A 72 5.08 1.65 0.41
CA ASP A 72 6.55 1.64 0.38
C ASP A 72 7.08 0.25 0.03
N VAL A 73 8.11 0.24 -0.81
CA VAL A 73 8.91 -0.97 -1.09
C VAL A 73 10.16 -0.89 -0.21
N ILE A 74 10.41 -1.95 0.56
CA ILE A 74 11.59 -2.14 1.40
C ILE A 74 12.34 -3.35 0.86
N SER A 75 13.59 -3.16 0.44
CA SER A 75 14.45 -4.22 -0.07
C SER A 75 15.64 -4.40 0.86
N ILE A 76 16.04 -5.66 1.06
CA ILE A 76 17.19 -6.04 1.88
C ILE A 76 18.20 -6.73 0.97
N ASP A 77 19.20 -5.96 0.53
CA ASP A 77 20.11 -6.36 -0.55
C ASP A 77 20.91 -7.62 -0.19
N LYS A 78 21.18 -7.83 1.11
CA LYS A 78 21.94 -8.98 1.63
C LYS A 78 21.16 -10.30 1.64
N THR A 79 19.83 -10.27 1.75
CA THR A 79 18.98 -11.48 1.73
C THR A 79 18.24 -11.66 0.41
N GLY A 80 18.21 -10.64 -0.45
CA GLY A 80 17.41 -10.62 -1.67
C GLY A 80 15.90 -10.55 -1.43
N GLU A 81 15.45 -10.45 -0.16
CA GLU A 81 14.04 -10.37 0.18
C GLU A 81 13.52 -8.94 -0.05
N ASN A 82 12.43 -8.85 -0.83
CA ASN A 82 11.72 -7.61 -1.12
C ASN A 82 10.36 -7.63 -0.40
N PHE A 83 9.99 -6.48 0.17
CA PHE A 83 8.77 -6.32 0.94
C PHE A 83 7.97 -5.10 0.49
N ARG A 84 6.65 -5.21 0.57
CA ARG A 84 5.71 -4.09 0.42
C ARG A 84 4.90 -3.92 1.69
N LEU A 85 4.76 -2.68 2.15
CA LEU A 85 3.87 -2.35 3.26
C LEU A 85 2.44 -2.14 2.75
N ILE A 86 1.54 -3.03 3.16
CA ILE A 86 0.13 -3.04 2.75
C ILE A 86 -0.75 -3.12 4.01
N TYR A 87 -1.93 -2.48 4.00
CA TYR A 87 -2.89 -2.66 5.07
C TYR A 87 -3.51 -4.05 5.04
N ASP A 88 -3.78 -4.61 6.22
CA ASP A 88 -4.59 -5.82 6.37
C ASP A 88 -5.87 -5.47 7.14
N THR A 89 -6.89 -6.31 7.00
CA THR A 89 -8.24 -6.07 7.52
C THR A 89 -8.34 -6.03 9.04
N LYS A 90 -7.30 -6.50 9.74
CA LYS A 90 -7.20 -6.57 11.20
C LYS A 90 -6.32 -5.48 11.83
N GLY A 91 -5.56 -4.72 11.04
CA GLY A 91 -4.66 -3.72 11.61
C GLY A 91 -3.65 -3.10 10.64
N PRO A 92 -2.93 -2.07 11.12
CA PRO A 92 -2.00 -1.29 10.29
C PRO A 92 -0.78 -2.11 9.86
N CYS A 93 -0.40 -1.92 8.59
CA CYS A 93 0.83 -2.39 7.96
C CYS A 93 1.20 -3.85 8.25
N ALA A 94 0.63 -4.75 7.45
CA ALA A 94 1.19 -6.09 7.24
C ALA A 94 2.41 -6.02 6.31
N VAL A 95 3.37 -6.90 6.57
CA VAL A 95 4.55 -7.08 5.73
C VAL A 95 4.22 -8.11 4.66
N HIS A 96 4.12 -7.66 3.41
CA HIS A 96 3.90 -8.55 2.27
C HIS A 96 5.22 -8.80 1.54
N ARG A 97 5.59 -10.07 1.32
CA ARG A 97 6.75 -10.44 0.50
C ARG A 97 6.37 -10.31 -0.98
N ILE A 98 7.23 -9.67 -1.77
CA ILE A 98 7.01 -9.45 -3.21
C ILE A 98 8.17 -10.02 -4.04
N THR A 99 7.92 -10.24 -5.33
CA THR A 99 8.98 -10.59 -6.29
C THR A 99 9.85 -9.37 -6.61
N PRO A 100 11.11 -9.57 -7.08
CA PRO A 100 11.98 -8.45 -7.50
C PRO A 100 11.43 -7.69 -8.70
N GLU A 101 10.54 -8.28 -9.51
CA GLU A 101 9.86 -7.61 -10.62
C GLU A 101 8.84 -6.57 -10.13
N GLU A 102 8.00 -6.96 -9.15
CA GLU A 102 7.06 -6.04 -8.51
C GLU A 102 7.78 -4.94 -7.73
N ALA A 103 8.95 -5.24 -7.18
CA ALA A 103 9.75 -4.29 -6.40
C ALA A 103 10.17 -3.04 -7.19
N LYS A 104 10.24 -3.11 -8.54
CA LYS A 104 10.65 -1.98 -9.39
C LYS A 104 9.65 -0.83 -9.41
N TYR A 105 8.35 -1.10 -9.26
CA TYR A 105 7.32 -0.08 -9.41
C TYR A 105 6.51 0.16 -8.14
N LYS A 106 6.08 1.41 -7.95
CA LYS A 106 5.29 1.87 -6.81
C LYS A 106 4.08 2.68 -7.25
N LEU A 107 3.01 2.57 -6.46
CA LEU A 107 1.71 3.16 -6.77
C LEU A 107 1.48 4.41 -5.90
N TYR A 108 1.24 5.56 -6.53
CA TYR A 108 1.06 6.85 -5.86
C TYR A 108 -0.31 7.46 -6.16
N LYS A 109 -0.96 8.00 -5.13
CA LYS A 109 -2.23 8.72 -5.27
C LYS A 109 -2.00 10.19 -5.65
N VAL A 110 -2.68 10.65 -6.70
CA VAL A 110 -2.67 12.06 -7.14
C VAL A 110 -3.55 12.90 -6.21
N ARG A 111 -3.03 14.07 -5.79
CA ARG A 111 -3.73 15.01 -4.89
C ARG A 111 -4.27 16.28 -5.55
N LYS A 112 -3.63 16.83 -6.60
CA LYS A 112 -3.96 18.19 -7.08
C LYS A 112 -3.80 18.50 -8.59
N ILE A 113 -2.99 17.77 -9.35
CA ILE A 113 -2.43 18.32 -10.62
C ILE A 113 -3.18 17.93 -11.89
N PHE A 114 -3.69 16.69 -12.02
CA PHE A 114 -4.29 16.20 -13.29
C PHE A 114 -5.77 15.82 -13.14
N VAL A 115 -6.10 14.95 -12.20
CA VAL A 115 -7.47 14.71 -11.68
C VAL A 115 -7.33 14.37 -10.19
N VAL A 116 -8.29 14.78 -9.35
CA VAL A 116 -8.25 14.48 -7.91
C VAL A 116 -8.69 13.03 -7.67
N ASN A 117 -7.91 12.29 -6.88
CA ASN A 117 -8.10 10.88 -6.50
C ASN A 117 -7.68 9.79 -7.51
N ASP A 118 -7.27 10.15 -8.72
CA ASP A 118 -6.65 9.20 -9.65
C ASP A 118 -5.29 8.70 -9.11
N THR A 119 -4.82 7.57 -9.61
CA THR A 119 -3.65 6.90 -9.05
C THR A 119 -2.66 6.49 -10.14
N ILE A 120 -1.41 6.93 -10.01
CA ILE A 120 -0.34 6.67 -10.98
C ILE A 120 0.52 5.47 -10.55
N GLN A 121 1.19 4.86 -11.52
CA GLN A 121 2.32 3.96 -11.31
C GLN A 121 3.60 4.73 -11.65
N ILE A 122 4.60 4.61 -10.78
CA ILE A 122 5.92 5.21 -10.93
C ILE A 122 6.95 4.09 -10.85
N ASP A 123 7.87 4.07 -11.79
CA ASP A 123 9.09 3.26 -11.71
C ASP A 123 10.07 3.90 -10.71
N LEU A 124 10.56 3.11 -9.75
CA LEU A 124 11.41 3.59 -8.65
C LEU A 124 12.83 3.95 -9.10
N GLU A 125 13.33 3.31 -10.16
CA GLU A 125 14.67 3.58 -10.70
C GLU A 125 14.70 4.93 -11.43
N THR A 126 13.82 5.12 -12.41
CA THR A 126 13.81 6.35 -13.22
C THR A 126 13.01 7.50 -12.59
N GLY A 127 12.13 7.20 -11.63
CA GLY A 127 11.18 8.15 -11.06
C GLY A 127 10.12 8.64 -12.05
N LYS A 128 9.98 7.97 -13.22
CA LYS A 128 9.03 8.34 -14.28
C LYS A 128 7.67 7.70 -14.04
N ILE A 129 6.62 8.38 -14.50
CA ILE A 129 5.27 7.83 -14.52
C ILE A 129 5.20 6.83 -15.68
N THR A 130 4.88 5.57 -15.38
CA THR A 130 4.67 4.53 -16.40
C THR A 130 3.21 4.52 -16.86
N GLU A 131 2.29 4.49 -15.91
CA GLU A 131 0.86 4.28 -16.17
C GLU A 131 -0.05 5.14 -15.29
N PHE A 132 -1.26 5.37 -15.79
CA PHE A 132 -2.28 6.20 -15.17
C PHE A 132 -3.58 5.41 -14.98
N ILE A 133 -4.03 5.26 -13.73
CA ILE A 133 -5.24 4.51 -13.40
C ILE A 133 -6.29 5.50 -12.89
N LYS A 134 -7.31 5.70 -13.74
CA LYS A 134 -8.48 6.56 -13.49
C LYS A 134 -9.28 6.07 -12.28
N PHE A 135 -9.85 6.99 -11.53
CA PHE A 135 -10.80 6.71 -10.45
C PHE A 135 -12.24 6.72 -10.98
N ASP A 136 -12.72 5.53 -11.33
CA ASP A 136 -14.02 5.30 -11.96
C ASP A 136 -14.72 4.06 -11.36
N THR A 137 -16.00 3.88 -11.67
CA THR A 137 -16.78 2.69 -11.26
C THR A 137 -16.24 1.41 -11.92
N GLY A 138 -16.49 0.26 -11.31
CA GLY A 138 -15.96 -1.05 -11.72
C GLY A 138 -14.51 -1.32 -11.33
N ASN A 139 -13.74 -0.30 -10.93
CA ASN A 139 -12.36 -0.49 -10.49
C ASN A 139 -12.27 -1.07 -9.07
N LEU A 140 -11.31 -1.98 -8.81
CA LEU A 140 -10.95 -2.37 -7.44
C LEU A 140 -10.45 -1.17 -6.65
N CYS A 141 -10.50 -1.29 -5.33
CA CYS A 141 -10.09 -0.25 -4.40
C CYS A 141 -9.62 -0.87 -3.08
N MET A 142 -8.70 -0.19 -2.39
CA MET A 142 -8.28 -0.56 -1.04
C MET A 142 -8.54 0.61 -0.10
N VAL A 143 -9.26 0.35 0.97
CA VAL A 143 -9.56 1.36 1.97
C VAL A 143 -8.32 1.63 2.82
N THR A 144 -7.80 2.86 2.77
CA THR A 144 -6.59 3.26 3.51
C THR A 144 -6.87 3.91 4.87
N GLY A 145 -8.14 4.08 5.27
CA GLY A 145 -8.48 4.74 6.53
C GLY A 145 -9.95 4.58 6.96
N GLY A 146 -10.23 4.89 8.23
CA GLY A 146 -11.54 4.70 8.84
C GLY A 146 -11.84 3.23 9.22
N ALA A 147 -13.08 2.96 9.65
CA ALA A 147 -13.51 1.65 10.18
C ALA A 147 -13.47 0.47 9.17
N ASN A 148 -13.25 0.77 7.89
CA ASN A 148 -13.14 -0.21 6.81
C ASN A 148 -11.69 -0.42 6.33
N LEU A 149 -10.69 0.10 7.05
CA LEU A 149 -9.25 -0.04 6.76
C LEU A 149 -8.85 -1.46 6.31
N GLY A 150 -8.04 -1.54 5.26
CA GLY A 150 -7.49 -2.78 4.73
C GLY A 150 -8.49 -3.65 3.94
N ARG A 151 -9.76 -3.23 3.82
CA ARG A 151 -10.73 -3.91 2.95
C ARG A 151 -10.45 -3.65 1.46
N ILE A 152 -10.74 -4.64 0.62
CA ILE A 152 -10.57 -4.57 -0.84
C ILE A 152 -11.84 -5.04 -1.56
N GLY A 153 -12.42 -4.15 -2.36
CA GLY A 153 -13.60 -4.44 -3.18
C GLY A 153 -13.63 -3.61 -4.46
N ALA A 154 -14.62 -3.85 -5.32
CA ALA A 154 -14.87 -3.05 -6.52
C ALA A 154 -15.77 -1.84 -6.21
N ILE A 155 -15.48 -0.70 -6.82
CA ILE A 155 -16.31 0.51 -6.74
C ILE A 155 -17.59 0.26 -7.51
N THR A 156 -18.74 0.34 -6.84
CA THR A 156 -20.05 0.15 -7.48
C THR A 156 -20.66 1.49 -7.89
N ASN A 157 -20.67 2.47 -6.98
CA ASN A 157 -21.25 3.79 -7.21
C ASN A 157 -20.42 4.88 -6.50
N ARG A 158 -20.48 6.11 -7.01
CA ARG A 158 -19.83 7.30 -6.46
C ARG A 158 -20.86 8.42 -6.31
N GLU A 159 -21.32 8.62 -5.08
CA GLU A 159 -22.16 9.75 -4.71
C GLU A 159 -21.29 11.00 -4.57
N ARG A 160 -21.56 12.01 -5.41
CA ARG A 160 -20.88 13.30 -5.36
C ARG A 160 -21.75 14.29 -4.60
N HIS A 161 -21.19 14.85 -3.52
CA HIS A 161 -21.86 15.86 -2.71
C HIS A 161 -21.10 17.19 -2.84
N PRO A 162 -21.65 18.19 -3.56
CA PRO A 162 -21.02 19.50 -3.69
C PRO A 162 -20.65 20.10 -2.32
N GLY A 163 -19.42 20.59 -2.18
CA GLY A 163 -18.93 21.17 -0.92
C GLY A 163 -18.50 20.18 0.17
N SER A 164 -18.61 18.87 -0.05
CA SER A 164 -18.11 17.85 0.89
C SER A 164 -17.33 16.73 0.16
N PHE A 165 -16.94 15.68 0.89
CA PHE A 165 -16.19 14.56 0.30
C PHE A 165 -17.14 13.57 -0.38
N ASP A 166 -16.81 13.18 -1.62
CA ASP A 166 -17.52 12.11 -2.33
C ASP A 166 -17.61 10.83 -1.48
N VAL A 167 -18.79 10.20 -1.49
CA VAL A 167 -19.02 8.91 -0.86
C VAL A 167 -18.93 7.82 -1.93
N VAL A 168 -18.12 6.80 -1.64
CA VAL A 168 -17.80 5.71 -2.57
C VAL A 168 -18.36 4.43 -2.01
N HIS A 169 -19.31 3.83 -2.73
CA HIS A 169 -19.86 2.51 -2.41
C HIS A 169 -18.98 1.43 -3.02
N VAL A 170 -18.55 0.50 -2.17
CA VAL A 170 -17.59 -0.55 -2.50
C VAL A 170 -18.22 -1.90 -2.18
N LYS A 171 -18.02 -2.88 -3.06
CA LYS A 171 -18.47 -4.27 -2.89
C LYS A 171 -17.28 -5.22 -2.90
N ASP A 172 -17.06 -5.93 -1.80
CA ASP A 172 -16.02 -6.95 -1.68
C ASP A 172 -16.32 -8.17 -2.57
N ALA A 173 -15.30 -8.99 -2.82
CA ALA A 173 -15.45 -10.26 -3.53
C ALA A 173 -16.46 -11.23 -2.87
N ASN A 174 -16.72 -11.08 -1.56
CA ASN A 174 -17.71 -11.87 -0.82
C ASN A 174 -19.13 -11.25 -0.84
N GLY A 175 -19.38 -10.27 -1.71
CA GLY A 175 -20.70 -9.60 -1.85
C GLY A 175 -20.99 -8.51 -0.81
N ASN A 176 -20.28 -8.49 0.32
CA ASN A 176 -20.38 -7.47 1.35
C ASN A 176 -20.18 -6.06 0.76
N SER A 177 -21.13 -5.15 1.02
CA SER A 177 -21.09 -3.78 0.52
C SER A 177 -20.88 -2.78 1.67
N PHE A 178 -20.07 -1.75 1.46
CA PHE A 178 -19.84 -0.68 2.42
C PHE A 178 -19.50 0.65 1.75
N ALA A 179 -19.76 1.76 2.44
CA ALA A 179 -19.39 3.10 2.02
C ALA A 179 -18.06 3.55 2.64
N THR A 180 -17.26 4.30 1.88
CA THR A 180 -16.06 5.02 2.38
C THR A 180 -15.90 6.37 1.69
N ARG A 181 -15.16 7.29 2.32
CA ARG A 181 -14.87 8.62 1.76
C ARG A 181 -13.67 8.62 0.76
N LEU A 182 -12.87 7.54 0.73
CA LEU A 182 -11.54 7.35 0.10
C LEU A 182 -11.21 5.82 0.10
N ILE A 183 -10.50 5.14 -0.82
CA ILE A 183 -9.60 5.46 -1.96
C ILE A 183 -9.61 4.31 -3.00
N GLY A 184 -9.42 4.56 -4.32
CA GLY A 184 -9.49 3.54 -5.38
C GLY A 184 -8.17 3.00 -5.95
N LYS A 185 -8.20 1.85 -6.66
CA LYS A 185 -7.24 1.49 -7.72
C LYS A 185 -7.59 0.28 -8.65
N GLY A 186 -8.16 0.58 -9.83
CA GLY A 186 -8.11 -0.24 -11.08
C GLY A 186 -8.86 -1.57 -11.14
N ASN A 187 -9.47 -1.92 -12.28
CA ASN A 187 -10.21 -3.18 -12.48
C ASN A 187 -9.31 -4.43 -12.33
N LYS A 188 -8.02 -4.31 -12.70
CA LYS A 188 -6.97 -5.30 -12.40
C LYS A 188 -6.22 -4.90 -11.13
N ALA A 189 -5.94 -5.87 -10.25
CA ALA A 189 -5.01 -5.66 -9.15
C ALA A 189 -3.58 -5.48 -9.69
N TRP A 190 -3.05 -4.27 -9.57
CA TRP A 190 -1.70 -3.89 -10.02
C TRP A 190 -0.58 -4.33 -9.06
N ILE A 191 -0.94 -5.02 -7.97
CA ILE A 191 -0.04 -5.44 -6.90
C ILE A 191 -0.55 -6.78 -6.37
N SER A 192 0.37 -7.68 -6.06
CA SER A 192 0.16 -8.81 -5.16
C SER A 192 -0.63 -8.44 -3.88
N LEU A 193 -1.73 -9.16 -3.66
CA LEU A 193 -2.60 -8.91 -2.51
C LEU A 193 -2.12 -9.70 -1.27
N PRO A 194 -2.30 -9.15 -0.04
CA PRO A 194 -2.01 -9.90 1.18
C PRO A 194 -2.91 -11.15 1.28
N ARG A 195 -2.51 -12.12 2.11
CA ARG A 195 -3.12 -13.47 2.18
C ARG A 195 -4.65 -13.48 2.38
N GLY A 196 -5.21 -12.48 3.05
CA GLY A 196 -6.66 -12.33 3.25
C GLY A 196 -7.43 -11.71 2.07
N LYS A 197 -6.75 -11.32 0.97
CA LYS A 197 -7.29 -10.58 -0.19
C LYS A 197 -8.13 -9.34 0.17
N GLY A 198 -7.93 -8.76 1.35
CA GLY A 198 -8.74 -7.64 1.85
C GLY A 198 -10.17 -8.00 2.29
N ILE A 199 -10.51 -9.29 2.44
CA ILE A 199 -11.83 -9.70 2.91
C ILE A 199 -11.83 -9.71 4.44
N ARG A 200 -12.61 -8.81 5.07
CA ARG A 200 -12.75 -8.77 6.54
C ARG A 200 -13.87 -9.73 6.96
N LEU A 201 -13.48 -10.89 7.45
CA LEU A 201 -14.37 -11.89 8.06
C LEU A 201 -15.11 -11.31 9.28
N THR A 202 -16.27 -11.87 9.56
CA THR A 202 -17.02 -11.67 10.81
C THR A 202 -16.32 -12.36 11.99
N ILE A 203 -16.72 -12.00 13.21
CA ILE A 203 -16.16 -12.58 14.45
C ILE A 203 -16.46 -14.09 14.53
N ALA A 204 -17.62 -14.53 14.02
CA ALA A 204 -18.00 -15.94 13.96
C ALA A 204 -17.11 -16.71 12.96
N GLU A 205 -17.03 -16.28 11.70
CA GLU A 205 -16.18 -16.92 10.69
C GLU A 205 -14.70 -16.98 11.11
N GLU A 206 -14.20 -15.94 11.77
CA GLU A 206 -12.82 -15.90 12.30
C GLU A 206 -12.63 -16.88 13.47
N ARG A 207 -13.62 -17.03 14.36
CA ARG A 207 -13.62 -18.05 15.42
C ARG A 207 -13.56 -19.45 14.82
N ASP A 208 -14.42 -19.73 13.85
CA ASP A 208 -14.55 -21.07 13.26
C ASP A 208 -13.29 -21.42 12.45
N LYS A 209 -12.74 -20.47 11.70
CA LYS A 209 -11.45 -20.61 11.03
C LYS A 209 -10.30 -20.87 12.01
N ARG A 210 -10.30 -20.22 13.17
CA ARG A 210 -9.29 -20.45 14.23
C ARG A 210 -9.46 -21.82 14.91
N LEU A 211 -10.69 -22.30 15.07
CA LEU A 211 -10.97 -23.64 15.59
C LEU A 211 -10.56 -24.73 14.59
N ALA A 212 -10.89 -24.55 13.30
CA ALA A 212 -10.46 -25.45 12.23
C ALA A 212 -8.92 -25.53 12.14
N ALA A 213 -8.23 -24.38 12.14
CA ALA A 213 -6.76 -24.34 12.10
C ALA A 213 -6.10 -25.09 13.28
N LYS A 214 -6.67 -24.99 14.49
CA LYS A 214 -6.21 -25.77 15.66
C LYS A 214 -6.42 -27.27 15.51
N ARG A 215 -7.56 -27.69 14.93
CA ARG A 215 -7.89 -29.11 14.69
C ARG A 215 -7.03 -29.74 13.60
N SER A 216 -6.46 -28.95 12.69
CA SER A 216 -5.55 -29.42 11.63
C SER A 216 -4.06 -29.40 12.03
N SER A 217 -3.71 -28.88 13.20
CA SER A 217 -2.32 -28.70 13.67
C SER A 217 -1.96 -29.58 14.87
N GLY A 218 -2.84 -30.50 15.24
CA GLY A 218 -2.64 -31.53 16.26
C GLY A 218 -3.13 -32.86 15.73
#